data_AF-A0A7R9EDL1-F1
#
_entry.id   AF-A0A7R9EDL1-F1
#
_cell.length_a   1.000
_cell.length_b   1.000
_cell.length_c   1.000
_cell.angle_alpha   90.00
_cell.angle_beta   90.00
_cell.angle_gamma   90.00
#
_symmetry.space_group_name_H-M   'P 1'
#
loop_
_entity.id
_entity.type
_entity.pdbx_description
1 polymer ?
#
loop_
_entity_poly.entity_id
_entity_poly.type
_entity_poly.pdbx_seq_one_letter_code
_entity_poly.pdbx_strand_id
1 'polypeptide(L)'
;MAERLYAIHKLHANYGRVFSEWSAKEKEMGDGLQKAGHYLDSLAAGIDMPLEEEELFADQLKEYLFSAAALQGVCRRQEMLQLHVEKAETQIVSRITEKDNVHKGKTGLMTRLFGSVDTEEVRELKVNLLDQRIKEGHSSIKNAKEELIEFSTLALADIDRFQQQKVVDIRETLAGYVLLQIKMCRKEIGEDFPRRRGGENHVLATGSFVERDSFFNEMM
;
A
#
# COMPACT_ATOMS: atom_id res chain seq x y z
N MET A 1 -15.50 7.88 -11.56
CA MET A 1 -16.15 6.87 -12.42
C MET A 1 -17.42 6.34 -11.74
N ALA A 2 -17.33 5.89 -10.48
CA ALA A 2 -18.46 5.56 -9.62
C ALA A 2 -19.57 6.63 -9.57
N GLU A 3 -19.24 7.90 -9.31
CA GLU A 3 -20.23 9.00 -9.28
C GLU A 3 -21.02 9.14 -10.60
N ARG A 4 -20.34 8.99 -11.74
CA ARG A 4 -20.97 9.07 -13.05
C ARG A 4 -21.92 7.89 -13.26
N LEU A 5 -21.50 6.68 -12.89
CA LEU A 5 -22.32 5.48 -13.02
C LEU A 5 -23.56 5.57 -12.11
N TYR A 6 -23.36 5.94 -10.85
CA TYR A 6 -24.43 6.21 -9.90
C TYR A 6 -25.46 7.22 -10.46
N ALA A 7 -24.98 8.36 -10.98
CA ALA A 7 -25.85 9.38 -11.55
C ALA A 7 -26.68 8.86 -12.74
N ILE A 8 -26.07 8.05 -13.62
CA ILE A 8 -26.78 7.42 -14.75
C ILE A 8 -27.86 6.46 -14.24
N HIS A 9 -27.52 5.59 -13.29
CA HIS A 9 -28.49 4.64 -12.73
C HIS A 9 -29.65 5.35 -12.02
N LYS A 10 -29.38 6.39 -11.23
CA LYS A 10 -30.44 7.15 -10.57
C LYS A 10 -31.29 7.96 -11.55
N LEU A 11 -30.78 8.31 -12.72
CA LEU A 11 -31.59 8.90 -13.79
C LEU A 11 -32.66 7.92 -14.31
N HIS A 12 -32.38 6.61 -14.33
CA HIS A 12 -33.35 5.60 -14.75
C HIS A 12 -34.61 5.56 -13.87
N ALA A 13 -34.52 5.87 -12.57
CA ALA A 13 -35.70 5.98 -11.71
C ALA A 13 -36.68 7.07 -12.17
N ASN A 14 -36.15 8.20 -12.67
CA ASN A 14 -36.99 9.27 -13.21
C ASN A 14 -37.72 8.83 -14.48
N TYR A 15 -37.03 8.10 -15.36
CA TYR A 15 -37.64 7.53 -16.57
C TYR A 15 -38.63 6.42 -16.24
N GLY A 16 -38.34 5.56 -15.27
CA GLY A 16 -39.21 4.48 -14.80
C GLY A 16 -40.59 5.01 -14.37
N ARG A 17 -40.57 6.10 -13.60
CA ARG A 17 -41.78 6.85 -13.23
C ARG A 17 -42.53 7.41 -14.44
N VAL A 18 -41.85 8.09 -15.36
CA VAL A 18 -42.49 8.69 -16.55
C VAL A 18 -43.16 7.64 -17.42
N PHE A 19 -42.49 6.51 -17.67
CA PHE A 19 -43.06 5.41 -18.46
C PHE A 19 -44.25 4.75 -17.77
N SER A 20 -44.21 4.61 -16.44
CA SER A 20 -45.35 4.09 -15.65
C SER A 20 -46.53 5.06 -15.61
N GLU A 21 -46.29 6.37 -15.56
CA GLU A 21 -47.37 7.37 -15.63
C GLU A 21 -47.99 7.45 -17.05
N TRP A 22 -47.17 7.28 -18.08
CA TRP A 22 -47.64 7.23 -19.47
C TRP A 22 -48.42 5.94 -19.76
N SER A 23 -47.98 4.79 -19.26
CA SER A 23 -48.68 3.51 -19.43
C SER A 23 -50.15 3.58 -19.01
N ALA A 24 -50.46 4.33 -17.94
CA ALA A 24 -51.80 4.51 -17.40
C ALA A 24 -52.74 5.35 -18.30
N LYS A 25 -52.18 6.16 -19.20
CA LYS A 25 -52.94 7.04 -20.11
C LYS A 25 -53.01 6.50 -21.54
N GLU A 26 -52.10 5.61 -21.90
CA GLU A 26 -51.95 5.07 -23.25
C GLU A 26 -52.80 3.82 -23.46
N LYS A 27 -53.39 3.67 -24.65
CA LYS A 27 -54.43 2.66 -24.92
C LYS A 27 -53.89 1.42 -25.64
N GLU A 28 -52.85 1.56 -26.44
CA GLU A 28 -52.37 0.45 -27.29
C GLU A 28 -51.10 -0.22 -26.73
N MET A 29 -50.18 0.56 -26.15
CA MET A 29 -48.86 0.08 -25.71
C MET A 29 -48.63 0.14 -24.19
N GLY A 30 -49.69 0.30 -23.39
CA GLY A 30 -49.60 0.46 -21.93
C GLY A 30 -48.75 -0.62 -21.24
N ASP A 31 -48.99 -1.89 -21.55
CA ASP A 31 -48.22 -3.01 -20.97
C ASP A 31 -46.72 -2.95 -21.30
N GLY A 32 -46.36 -2.47 -22.50
CA GLY A 32 -44.98 -2.32 -22.92
C GLY A 32 -44.28 -1.19 -22.16
N LEU A 33 -44.97 -0.05 -22.03
CA LEU A 33 -44.49 1.10 -21.25
C LEU A 33 -44.35 0.76 -19.76
N GLN A 34 -45.29 0.00 -19.19
CA GLN A 34 -45.23 -0.41 -17.79
C GLN A 34 -44.03 -1.35 -17.53
N LYS A 35 -43.77 -2.30 -18.44
CA LYS A 35 -42.60 -3.18 -18.34
C LYS A 35 -41.29 -2.41 -18.47
N ALA A 36 -41.20 -1.49 -19.43
CA ALA A 36 -40.04 -0.61 -19.58
C ALA A 36 -39.84 0.26 -18.33
N GLY A 37 -40.92 0.76 -17.72
CA GLY A 37 -40.89 1.50 -16.47
C GLY A 37 -40.27 0.69 -15.32
N HIS A 38 -40.79 -0.53 -15.09
CA HIS A 38 -40.27 -1.45 -14.08
C HIS A 38 -38.81 -1.85 -14.31
N TYR A 39 -38.42 -2.06 -15.57
CA TYR A 39 -37.04 -2.38 -15.91
C TYR A 39 -36.08 -1.24 -15.52
N LEU A 40 -36.44 0.00 -15.81
CA LEU A 40 -35.65 1.19 -15.44
C LEU A 40 -35.57 1.40 -13.93
N ASP A 41 -36.66 1.12 -13.20
CA ASP A 41 -36.65 1.14 -11.73
C ASP A 41 -35.73 0.05 -11.15
N SER A 42 -35.71 -1.15 -11.77
CA SER A 42 -34.79 -2.24 -11.40
C SER A 42 -33.33 -1.84 -11.61
N LEU A 43 -32.99 -1.21 -12.75
CA LEU A 43 -31.65 -0.68 -13.02
C LEU A 43 -31.24 0.36 -11.97
N ALA A 44 -32.14 1.27 -11.60
CA ALA A 44 -31.85 2.32 -10.63
C ALA A 44 -31.64 1.78 -9.20
N ALA A 45 -32.37 0.73 -8.82
CA ALA A 45 -32.21 0.03 -7.54
C ALA A 45 -30.98 -0.89 -7.52
N GLY A 46 -30.53 -1.34 -8.69
CA GLY A 46 -29.46 -2.34 -8.81
C GLY A 46 -28.04 -1.83 -8.58
N ILE A 47 -27.81 -0.52 -8.50
CA ILE A 47 -26.46 0.07 -8.50
C ILE A 47 -25.82 0.21 -7.11
N ASP A 48 -26.61 0.29 -6.05
CA ASP A 48 -26.11 0.66 -4.72
C ASP A 48 -25.16 -0.41 -4.15
N MET A 49 -25.59 -1.68 -4.15
CA MET A 49 -24.78 -2.79 -3.63
C MET A 49 -23.47 -3.01 -4.42
N PRO A 50 -23.44 -3.01 -5.76
CA PRO A 50 -22.18 -3.11 -6.48
C PRO A 50 -21.20 -1.96 -6.22
N LEU A 51 -21.69 -0.75 -5.98
CA LEU A 51 -20.82 0.38 -5.63
C LEU A 51 -20.22 0.23 -4.23
N GLU A 52 -21.00 -0.26 -3.26
CA GLU A 52 -20.49 -0.60 -1.93
C GLU A 52 -19.42 -1.71 -2.02
N GLU A 53 -19.66 -2.75 -2.84
CA GLU A 53 -18.66 -3.80 -3.08
C GLU A 53 -17.40 -3.26 -3.80
N GLU A 54 -17.55 -2.33 -4.76
CA GLU A 54 -16.44 -1.66 -5.43
C GLU A 54 -15.57 -0.85 -4.45
N GLU A 55 -16.19 -0.17 -3.48
CA GLU A 55 -15.48 0.58 -2.44
C GLU A 55 -14.58 -0.33 -1.60
N LEU A 56 -15.03 -1.53 -1.25
CA LEU A 56 -14.21 -2.51 -0.51
C LEU A 56 -12.94 -2.90 -1.28
N PHE A 57 -13.04 -3.11 -2.60
CA PHE A 57 -11.86 -3.39 -3.43
C PHE A 57 -10.92 -2.18 -3.50
N ALA A 58 -11.48 -0.97 -3.59
CA ALA A 58 -10.68 0.26 -3.60
C ALA A 58 -9.93 0.46 -2.28
N ASP A 59 -10.59 0.19 -1.14
CA ASP A 59 -9.97 0.25 0.18
C ASP A 59 -8.84 -0.77 0.35
N GLN A 60 -9.02 -2.00 -0.14
CA GLN A 60 -7.95 -3.01 -0.11
C GLN A 60 -6.72 -2.57 -0.92
N LEU A 61 -6.93 -1.97 -2.10
CA LEU A 61 -5.83 -1.43 -2.91
C LEU A 61 -5.17 -0.21 -2.24
N LYS A 62 -5.94 0.60 -1.53
CA LYS A 62 -5.46 1.77 -0.80
C LYS A 62 -4.62 1.37 0.42
N GLU A 63 -5.00 0.31 1.12
CA GLU A 63 -4.18 -0.29 2.18
C GLU A 63 -2.79 -0.66 1.65
N TYR A 64 -2.74 -1.32 0.50
CA TYR A 64 -1.47 -1.67 -0.17
C TYR A 64 -0.62 -0.45 -0.55
N LEU A 65 -1.25 0.65 -0.98
CA LEU A 65 -0.55 1.91 -1.22
C LEU A 65 0.07 2.47 0.07
N PHE A 66 -0.66 2.38 1.20
CA PHE A 66 -0.12 2.79 2.51
C PHE A 66 0.99 1.86 3.01
N SER A 67 0.89 0.55 2.78
CA SER A 67 1.98 -0.39 3.08
C SER A 67 3.25 -0.04 2.31
N ALA A 68 3.14 0.32 1.03
CA ALA A 68 4.28 0.77 0.23
C ALA A 68 4.92 2.06 0.80
N ALA A 69 4.10 3.00 1.27
CA ALA A 69 4.60 4.20 1.95
C ALA A 69 5.29 3.88 3.30
N ALA A 70 4.75 2.92 4.06
CA ALA A 70 5.37 2.45 5.30
C ALA A 70 6.75 1.82 5.04
N LEU A 71 6.90 1.03 3.97
CA LEU A 71 8.18 0.46 3.56
C LEU A 71 9.23 1.54 3.25
N GLN A 72 8.84 2.64 2.60
CA GLN A 72 9.75 3.78 2.41
C GLN A 72 10.20 4.37 3.76
N GLY A 73 9.31 4.43 4.74
CA GLY A 73 9.63 4.85 6.10
C GLY A 73 10.65 3.94 6.79
N VAL A 74 10.51 2.62 6.60
CA VAL A 74 11.47 1.62 7.10
C VAL A 74 12.86 1.84 6.49
N CYS A 75 12.95 2.00 5.16
CA CYS A 75 14.21 2.27 4.48
C CYS A 75 14.87 3.56 4.98
N ARG A 76 14.12 4.66 5.08
CA ARG A 76 14.64 5.94 5.61
C ARG A 76 15.17 5.80 7.04
N ARG A 77 14.49 5.01 7.87
CA ARG A 77 14.96 4.76 9.25
C ARG A 77 16.25 3.96 9.26
N GLN A 78 16.37 2.95 8.38
CA GLN A 78 17.62 2.21 8.21
C GLN A 78 18.77 3.14 7.82
N GLU A 79 18.54 4.02 6.84
CA GLU A 79 19.53 5.01 6.37
C GLU A 79 19.95 5.97 7.49
N MET A 80 19.02 6.41 8.34
CA MET A 80 19.33 7.27 9.48
C MET A 80 20.19 6.55 10.53
N LEU A 81 19.90 5.28 10.84
CA LEU A 81 20.70 4.48 11.77
C LEU A 81 22.11 4.23 11.20
N GLN A 82 22.21 3.92 9.91
CA GLN A 82 23.48 3.77 9.20
C GLN A 82 24.31 5.06 9.29
N LEU A 83 23.70 6.22 9.03
CA LEU A 83 24.36 7.52 9.17
C LEU A 83 24.84 7.79 10.61
N HIS A 84 24.11 7.31 11.62
CA HIS A 84 24.53 7.45 13.02
C HIS A 84 25.82 6.68 13.31
N VAL A 85 25.91 5.44 12.82
CA VAL A 85 27.13 4.63 12.91
C VAL A 85 28.31 5.33 12.21
N GLU A 86 28.12 5.80 10.98
CA GLU A 86 29.17 6.47 10.21
C GLU A 86 29.69 7.75 10.88
N LYS A 87 28.77 8.55 11.46
CA LYS A 87 29.14 9.73 12.26
C LYS A 87 29.93 9.36 13.50
N ALA A 88 29.54 8.30 14.21
CA ALA A 88 30.26 7.84 15.40
C ALA A 88 31.67 7.32 15.04
N GLU A 89 31.81 6.59 13.93
CA GLU A 89 33.10 6.13 13.41
C GLU A 89 34.01 7.31 13.00
N THR A 90 33.46 8.28 12.28
CA THR A 90 34.19 9.49 11.86
C THR A 90 34.69 10.29 13.07
N GLN A 91 33.89 10.36 14.14
CA GLN A 91 34.30 11.01 15.39
C GLN A 91 35.48 10.30 16.06
N ILE A 92 35.53 8.96 16.07
CA ILE A 92 36.68 8.23 16.61
C ILE A 92 37.93 8.48 15.77
N VAL A 93 37.83 8.39 14.44
CA VAL A 93 38.97 8.63 13.55
C VAL A 93 39.56 10.02 13.78
N SER A 94 38.70 11.03 13.94
CA SER A 94 39.11 12.40 14.29
C SER A 94 39.87 12.44 15.64
N ARG A 95 39.33 11.79 16.68
CA ARG A 95 39.96 11.74 18.01
C ARG A 95 41.29 10.99 18.03
N ILE A 96 41.42 9.89 17.27
CA ILE A 96 42.68 9.16 17.11
C ILE A 96 43.72 10.08 16.42
N THR A 97 43.31 10.78 15.37
CA THR A 97 44.18 11.73 14.65
C THR A 97 44.62 12.87 15.57
N GLU A 98 43.72 13.39 16.40
CA GLU A 98 44.02 14.41 17.41
C GLU A 98 45.05 13.89 18.43
N LYS A 99 44.84 12.67 18.97
CA LYS A 99 45.78 12.02 19.89
C LYS A 99 47.17 11.86 19.28
N ASP A 100 47.26 11.42 18.02
CA ASP A 100 48.52 11.28 17.30
C ASP A 100 49.23 12.63 17.11
N ASN A 101 48.48 13.70 16.87
CA ASN A 101 49.05 15.04 16.74
C ASN A 101 49.59 15.55 18.08
N VAL A 102 48.87 15.29 19.19
CA VAL A 102 49.33 15.62 20.54
C VAL A 102 50.64 14.88 20.85
N HIS A 103 50.74 13.58 20.56
CA HIS A 103 51.98 12.81 20.73
C HIS A 103 53.16 13.35 19.90
N LYS A 104 52.89 13.78 18.65
CA LYS A 104 53.92 14.35 17.76
C LYS A 104 54.30 15.79 18.11
N GLY A 105 53.77 16.35 19.21
CA GLY A 105 53.97 17.75 19.58
C GLY A 105 53.37 18.75 18.59
N LYS A 106 52.49 18.30 17.68
CA LYS A 106 51.76 19.16 16.74
C LYS A 106 50.59 19.81 17.48
N THR A 107 50.90 20.85 18.25
CA THR A 107 49.90 21.64 18.96
C THR A 107 49.12 22.56 18.00
N GLY A 108 47.92 22.97 18.45
CA GLY A 108 46.92 23.68 17.65
C GLY A 108 47.37 25.05 17.14
N LEU A 109 46.53 25.68 16.31
CA LEU A 109 46.82 26.96 15.64
C LEU A 109 47.29 28.05 16.63
N MET A 110 46.63 28.14 17.79
CA MET A 110 46.96 29.11 18.84
C MET A 110 48.35 28.87 19.45
N THR A 111 48.77 27.62 19.59
CA THR A 111 50.08 27.27 20.14
C THR A 111 51.23 27.66 19.21
N ARG A 112 51.01 27.56 17.89
CA ARG A 112 51.97 28.06 16.88
C ARG A 112 52.00 29.58 16.79
N LEU A 113 50.87 30.25 17.03
CA LEU A 113 50.76 31.71 16.99
C LEU A 113 51.33 32.39 18.24
N PHE A 114 51.19 31.78 19.42
CA PHE A 114 51.55 32.39 20.70
C PHE A 114 52.78 31.76 21.39
N GLY A 115 53.38 30.72 20.81
CA GLY A 115 54.65 30.15 21.28
C GLY A 115 54.58 29.43 22.64
N SER A 116 53.39 29.19 23.18
CA SER A 116 53.20 28.52 24.47
C SER A 116 53.32 27.00 24.34
N VAL A 117 54.52 26.44 24.52
CA VAL A 117 54.68 24.97 24.50
C VAL A 117 53.97 24.37 25.71
N ASP A 118 53.01 23.46 25.48
CA ASP A 118 52.39 22.67 26.54
C ASP A 118 53.50 21.88 27.29
N THR A 119 53.47 21.91 28.62
CA THR A 119 54.35 21.05 29.43
C THR A 119 54.04 19.57 29.20
N GLU A 120 54.99 18.70 29.51
CA GLU A 120 54.81 17.25 29.32
C GLU A 120 53.60 16.72 30.12
N GLU A 121 53.43 17.16 31.36
CA GLU A 121 52.25 16.82 32.18
C GLU A 121 50.93 17.22 31.52
N VAL A 122 50.85 18.42 30.92
CA VAL A 122 49.64 18.88 30.22
C VAL A 122 49.37 18.03 28.96
N ARG A 123 50.42 17.61 28.27
CA ARG A 123 50.31 16.73 27.10
C ARG A 123 49.81 15.34 27.50
N GLU A 124 50.36 14.75 28.55
CA GLU A 124 49.91 13.46 29.09
C GLU A 124 48.44 13.51 29.54
N LEU A 125 48.03 14.57 30.24
CA LEU A 125 46.62 14.75 30.62
C LEU A 125 45.69 14.83 29.39
N LYS A 126 46.07 15.54 28.34
CA LYS A 126 45.31 15.61 27.08
C LYS A 126 45.21 14.24 26.40
N VAL A 127 46.31 13.48 26.36
CA VAL A 127 46.33 12.11 25.81
C VAL A 127 45.40 11.20 26.60
N ASN A 128 45.48 11.21 27.93
CA ASN A 128 44.62 10.39 28.80
C ASN A 128 43.14 10.71 28.60
N LEU A 129 42.79 11.99 28.46
CA LEU A 129 41.41 12.41 28.18
C LEU A 129 40.93 11.94 26.80
N LEU A 130 41.79 12.05 25.77
CA LEU A 130 41.48 11.56 24.43
C LEU A 130 41.31 10.04 24.41
N ASP A 131 42.13 9.31 25.16
CA ASP A 131 42.02 7.85 25.30
C ASP A 131 40.71 7.43 25.96
N GLN A 132 40.31 8.11 27.03
CA GLN A 132 39.00 7.87 27.64
C GLN A 132 37.86 8.12 26.64
N ARG A 133 37.91 9.24 25.91
CA ARG A 133 36.89 9.58 24.90
C ARG A 133 36.89 8.63 23.70
N ILE A 134 38.03 8.09 23.30
CA ILE A 134 38.14 7.07 22.26
C ILE A 134 37.49 5.77 22.75
N LYS A 135 37.79 5.35 23.98
CA LYS A 135 37.21 4.15 24.60
C LYS A 135 35.69 4.25 24.72
N GLU A 136 35.17 5.37 25.24
CA GLU A 136 33.74 5.65 25.30
C GLU A 136 33.10 5.69 23.90
N GLY A 137 33.80 6.28 22.93
CA GLY A 137 33.40 6.29 21.53
C GLY A 137 33.22 4.88 20.97
N HIS A 138 34.16 3.96 21.24
CA HIS A 138 34.08 2.59 20.74
C HIS A 138 32.86 1.86 21.32
N SER A 139 32.54 2.11 22.59
CA SER A 139 31.30 1.62 23.21
C SER A 139 30.06 2.17 22.50
N SER A 140 30.05 3.47 22.16
CA SER A 140 28.96 4.10 21.44
C SER A 140 28.76 3.51 20.03
N ILE A 141 29.84 3.32 19.27
CA ILE A 141 29.78 2.67 17.94
C ILE A 141 29.23 1.25 18.06
N LYS A 142 29.69 0.48 19.04
CA LYS A 142 29.20 -0.88 19.25
C LYS A 142 27.69 -0.89 19.47
N ASN A 143 27.18 -0.05 20.36
CA ASN A 143 25.74 0.05 20.63
C ASN A 143 24.95 0.47 19.39
N ALA A 144 25.43 1.49 18.65
CA ALA A 144 24.77 1.95 17.42
C ALA A 144 24.73 0.88 16.32
N LYS A 145 25.79 0.05 16.21
CA LYS A 145 25.83 -1.09 15.29
C LYS A 145 24.88 -2.19 15.70
N GLU A 146 24.80 -2.50 16.99
CA GLU A 146 23.85 -3.48 17.53
C GLU A 146 22.41 -3.05 17.23
N GLU A 147 22.05 -1.79 17.48
CA GLU A 147 20.73 -1.23 17.14
C GLU A 147 20.44 -1.31 15.63
N LEU A 148 21.40 -0.95 14.79
CA LEU A 148 21.25 -1.03 13.33
C LEU A 148 21.01 -2.46 12.86
N ILE A 149 21.76 -3.43 13.41
CA ILE A 149 21.64 -4.85 13.03
C ILE A 149 20.28 -5.39 13.49
N GLU A 150 19.87 -5.11 14.72
CA GLU A 150 18.57 -5.53 15.25
C GLU A 150 17.43 -4.97 14.39
N PHE A 151 17.45 -3.66 14.14
CA PHE A 151 16.45 -3.01 13.29
C PHE A 151 16.42 -3.61 11.89
N SER A 152 17.59 -3.78 11.25
CA SER A 152 17.68 -4.31 9.89
C SER A 152 17.18 -5.75 9.80
N THR A 153 17.44 -6.56 10.82
CA THR A 153 16.99 -7.96 10.86
C THR A 153 15.47 -8.05 10.93
N LEU A 154 14.84 -7.25 11.79
CA LEU A 154 13.38 -7.19 11.92
C LEU A 154 12.74 -6.61 10.65
N ALA A 155 13.29 -5.51 10.14
CA ALA A 155 12.81 -4.87 8.92
C ALA A 155 12.85 -5.81 7.71
N LEU A 156 13.93 -6.58 7.54
CA LEU A 156 14.05 -7.56 6.46
C LEU A 156 13.01 -8.67 6.59
N ALA A 157 12.75 -9.17 7.80
CA ALA A 157 11.71 -10.18 8.01
C ALA A 157 10.31 -9.66 7.63
N ASP A 158 9.99 -8.41 7.96
CA ASP A 158 8.72 -7.79 7.58
C ASP A 158 8.63 -7.52 6.08
N ILE A 159 9.73 -7.09 5.44
CA ILE A 159 9.82 -6.92 3.99
C ILE A 159 9.61 -8.26 3.29
N ASP A 160 10.25 -9.34 3.74
CA ASP A 160 10.11 -10.66 3.12
C ASP A 160 8.67 -11.17 3.20
N ARG A 161 7.99 -10.99 4.33
CA ARG A 161 6.57 -11.32 4.49
C ARG A 161 5.70 -10.52 3.50
N PHE A 162 5.95 -9.21 3.37
CA PHE A 162 5.25 -8.38 2.40
C PHE A 162 5.50 -8.85 0.95
N GLN A 163 6.75 -9.20 0.60
CA GLN A 163 7.09 -9.68 -0.74
C GLN A 163 6.36 -10.98 -1.10
N GLN A 164 6.20 -11.89 -0.14
CA GLN A 164 5.48 -13.14 -0.32
C GLN A 164 3.98 -12.92 -0.54
N GLN A 165 3.37 -11.99 0.18
CA GLN A 165 1.92 -11.79 0.16
C GLN A 165 1.42 -10.87 -0.96
N LYS A 166 2.20 -9.82 -1.33
CA LYS A 166 1.71 -8.72 -2.19
C LYS A 166 1.08 -9.17 -3.51
N VAL A 167 1.63 -10.20 -4.15
CA VAL A 167 1.18 -10.65 -5.47
C VAL A 167 -0.16 -11.38 -5.33
N VAL A 168 -0.27 -12.21 -4.30
CA VAL A 168 -1.47 -13.00 -4.03
C VAL A 168 -2.63 -12.05 -3.73
N ASP A 169 -2.46 -11.12 -2.80
CA ASP A 169 -3.54 -10.23 -2.37
C ASP A 169 -3.99 -9.27 -3.47
N ILE A 170 -3.05 -8.67 -4.22
CA ILE A 170 -3.41 -7.78 -5.34
C ILE A 170 -4.15 -8.58 -6.42
N ARG A 171 -3.69 -9.79 -6.73
CA ARG A 171 -4.36 -10.65 -7.71
C ARG A 171 -5.76 -11.03 -7.25
N GLU A 172 -5.94 -11.40 -5.99
CA GLU A 172 -7.25 -11.75 -5.43
C GLU A 172 -8.21 -10.56 -5.42
N THR A 173 -7.71 -9.38 -5.03
CA THR A 173 -8.48 -8.12 -5.06
C THR A 173 -8.94 -7.79 -6.47
N LEU A 174 -8.04 -7.84 -7.45
CA LEU A 174 -8.36 -7.55 -8.85
C LEU A 174 -9.27 -8.61 -9.47
N ALA A 175 -9.06 -9.89 -9.16
CA ALA A 175 -9.94 -10.96 -9.61
C ALA A 175 -11.36 -10.80 -9.05
N GLY A 176 -11.48 -10.44 -7.76
CA GLY A 176 -12.75 -10.11 -7.12
C GLY A 176 -13.47 -8.96 -7.83
N TYR A 177 -12.75 -7.87 -8.11
CA TYR A 177 -13.29 -6.73 -8.86
C TYR A 177 -13.75 -7.13 -10.28
N VAL A 178 -12.96 -7.90 -11.02
CA VAL A 178 -13.37 -8.39 -12.35
C VAL A 178 -14.62 -9.24 -12.28
N LEU A 179 -14.74 -10.12 -11.27
CA LEU A 179 -15.94 -10.92 -11.07
C LEU A 179 -17.17 -10.07 -10.74
N LEU A 180 -17.00 -9.01 -9.94
CA LEU A 180 -18.06 -8.03 -9.69
C LEU A 180 -18.52 -7.37 -11.00
N GLN A 181 -17.59 -6.89 -11.82
CA GLN A 181 -17.92 -6.27 -13.11
C GLN A 181 -18.66 -7.24 -14.05
N ILE A 182 -18.22 -8.50 -14.13
CA ILE A 182 -18.92 -9.54 -14.92
C ILE A 182 -20.34 -9.77 -14.40
N LYS A 183 -20.54 -9.81 -13.07
CA LYS A 183 -21.88 -9.98 -12.47
C LYS A 183 -22.78 -8.80 -12.81
N MET A 184 -22.28 -7.57 -12.73
CA MET A 184 -23.03 -6.36 -13.09
C MET A 184 -23.48 -6.41 -14.55
N CYS A 185 -22.55 -6.64 -15.49
CA CYS A 185 -22.88 -6.75 -16.91
C CYS A 185 -23.89 -7.87 -17.19
N ARG A 186 -23.78 -9.03 -16.52
CA ARG A 186 -24.74 -10.13 -16.68
C ARG A 186 -26.14 -9.77 -16.16
N LYS A 187 -26.24 -9.00 -15.08
CA LYS A 187 -27.52 -8.56 -14.55
C LYS A 187 -28.21 -7.58 -15.52
N GLU A 188 -27.46 -6.64 -16.08
CA GLU A 188 -27.94 -5.72 -17.11
C GLU A 188 -28.41 -6.44 -18.38
N ILE A 189 -27.72 -7.50 -18.79
CA ILE A 189 -28.10 -8.29 -19.97
C ILE A 189 -29.23 -9.29 -19.68
N GLY A 190 -29.29 -9.81 -18.44
CA GLY A 190 -30.15 -10.92 -18.05
C GLY A 190 -31.57 -10.55 -17.64
N GLU A 191 -31.84 -9.28 -17.32
CA GLU A 191 -33.18 -8.84 -16.93
C GLU A 191 -34.11 -8.44 -18.10
N ASP A 192 -33.63 -8.39 -19.34
CA ASP A 192 -34.39 -7.75 -20.43
C ASP A 192 -34.46 -8.48 -21.78
N PHE A 193 -34.70 -9.80 -21.76
CA PHE A 193 -35.38 -10.41 -22.91
C PHE A 193 -36.53 -11.29 -22.45
N PRO A 194 -37.80 -11.00 -22.84
CA PRO A 194 -38.87 -11.93 -22.58
C PRO A 194 -38.49 -13.26 -23.22
N ARG A 195 -38.29 -14.30 -22.40
CA ARG A 195 -38.19 -15.67 -22.87
C ARG A 195 -39.36 -15.88 -23.82
N ARG A 196 -39.09 -15.96 -25.12
CA ARG A 196 -40.08 -16.43 -26.09
C ARG A 196 -40.53 -17.80 -25.56
N ARG A 197 -41.77 -17.87 -25.08
CA ARG A 197 -42.43 -19.15 -24.82
C ARG A 197 -42.44 -19.90 -26.15
N GLY A 198 -41.66 -20.97 -26.23
CA GLY A 198 -41.62 -21.85 -27.38
C GLY A 198 -40.43 -22.78 -27.33
N GLY A 199 -40.62 -23.93 -26.65
CA GLY A 199 -39.95 -25.20 -26.91
C GLY A 199 -38.43 -25.24 -26.83
N GLU A 200 -37.91 -25.73 -25.71
CA GLU A 200 -37.17 -27.01 -25.62
C GLU A 200 -36.40 -27.06 -24.29
N ASN A 201 -36.66 -28.13 -23.55
CA ASN A 201 -35.97 -28.44 -22.30
C ASN A 201 -34.52 -28.80 -22.62
N HIS A 202 -33.59 -27.90 -22.34
CA HIS A 202 -32.24 -28.31 -21.96
C HIS A 202 -31.94 -27.87 -20.53
N VAL A 203 -31.97 -28.87 -19.66
CA VAL A 203 -31.46 -28.83 -18.30
C VAL A 203 -29.97 -28.47 -18.39
N LEU A 204 -29.61 -27.23 -18.08
CA LEU A 204 -28.24 -26.90 -17.70
C LEU A 204 -28.18 -26.93 -16.18
N ALA A 205 -27.60 -28.02 -15.70
CA ALA A 205 -27.36 -28.31 -14.31
C ALA A 205 -26.62 -27.15 -13.64
N THR A 206 -27.11 -26.79 -12.47
CA THR A 206 -26.42 -25.99 -11.47
C THR A 206 -25.16 -26.73 -11.03
N GLY A 207 -24.02 -26.43 -11.66
CA GLY A 207 -22.70 -26.91 -11.25
C GLY A 207 -22.27 -26.23 -9.95
N SER A 208 -22.04 -27.05 -8.92
CA SER A 208 -21.60 -26.64 -7.58
C SER A 208 -20.23 -25.94 -7.61
N PHE A 209 -20.00 -25.12 -6.58
CA PHE A 209 -18.83 -24.29 -6.27
C PHE A 209 -17.43 -24.93 -6.47
N VAL A 210 -17.32 -26.26 -6.59
CA VAL A 210 -16.07 -27.02 -6.71
C VAL A 210 -15.46 -27.00 -8.13
N GLU A 211 -16.24 -26.74 -9.19
CA GLU A 211 -15.72 -26.72 -10.58
C GLU A 211 -15.05 -25.39 -10.98
N ARG A 212 -15.06 -24.37 -10.12
CA ARG A 212 -14.43 -23.07 -10.42
C ARG A 212 -12.92 -23.05 -10.23
N ASP A 213 -12.37 -23.98 -9.44
CA ASP A 213 -10.93 -24.05 -9.19
C ASP A 213 -10.14 -24.67 -10.36
N SER A 214 -10.78 -25.50 -11.20
CA SER A 214 -10.08 -26.10 -12.35
C SER A 214 -9.88 -25.09 -13.49
N PHE A 215 -10.83 -24.16 -13.68
CA PHE A 215 -10.77 -23.19 -14.77
C PHE A 215 -9.69 -22.11 -14.55
N PHE A 216 -9.34 -21.83 -13.29
CA PHE A 216 -8.29 -20.85 -12.97
C PHE A 216 -6.88 -21.44 -13.08
N ASN A 217 -6.72 -22.76 -12.96
CA ASN A 217 -5.44 -23.45 -13.12
C ASN A 217 -5.07 -23.74 -14.59
N GLU A 218 -6.03 -23.64 -15.52
CA GLU A 218 -5.82 -23.92 -16.95
C GLU A 218 -5.42 -22.68 -17.77
N MET A 219 -5.27 -21.51 -17.11
CA MET A 219 -4.92 -20.23 -17.72
C MET A 219 -3.57 -19.65 -17.22
N MET A 220 -2.71 -20.50 -16.63
CA MET A 220 -1.27 -20.26 -16.44
C MET A 220 -0.47 -20.96 -17.55
#